data_AF-E0NNB1-F1
#
_entry.id   AF-E0NNB1-F1
#
_cell.length_a   1.000
_cell.length_b   1.000
_cell.length_c   1.000
_cell.angle_alpha   90.00
_cell.angle_beta   90.00
_cell.angle_gamma   90.00
#
_symmetry.space_group_name_H-M   'P 1'
#
loop_
_entity.id
_entity.type
_entity.pdbx_description
1 polymer ?
#
loop_
_entity_poly.entity_id
_entity_poly.type
_entity_poly.pdbx_seq_one_letter_code
_entity_poly.pdbx_strand_id
1 'polypeptide(L)' 'MADDLTALRTKYLEKFDDYFPNIGISKEYEKEIIVNCLSKGKDAYELGYFNLEDDY' A
#
# COMPACT_ATOMS: atom_id res chain seq x y z
N MET A 1 2.20 18.79 -10.74
CA MET A 1 1.32 18.55 -9.57
C MET A 1 1.76 17.23 -8.99
N ALA A 2 2.11 17.16 -7.71
CA ALA A 2 2.59 15.92 -7.12
C ALA A 2 1.46 14.89 -7.18
N ASP A 3 1.65 13.78 -7.90
CA ASP A 3 0.73 12.64 -7.94
C ASP A 3 0.30 12.30 -6.50
N ASP A 4 -0.99 12.39 -6.18
CA ASP A 4 -1.57 12.08 -4.86
C ASP A 4 -1.07 10.74 -4.29
N LEU A 5 -0.70 9.81 -5.17
CA LEU A 5 -0.17 8.50 -4.85
C LEU A 5 1.19 8.55 -4.15
N THR A 6 2.09 9.45 -4.56
CA THR A 6 3.42 9.58 -3.94
C THR A 6 3.28 10.03 -2.48
N ALA A 7 2.38 10.98 -2.21
CA ALA A 7 2.10 11.42 -0.85
C ALA A 7 1.48 10.31 0.01
N LEU A 8 0.61 9.48 -0.58
CA LEU A 8 0.05 8.32 0.11
C LEU A 8 1.09 7.25 0.42
N ARG A 9 2.00 6.95 -0.51
CA ARG A 9 3.13 6.03 -0.29
C ARG A 9 4.04 6.52 0.82
N THR A 10 4.36 7.81 0.87
CA THR A 10 5.15 8.39 1.98
C THR A 10 4.43 8.23 3.31
N LYS A 11 3.12 8.53 3.38
CA LYS A 11 2.34 8.32 4.61
C LYS A 11 2.29 6.86 5.03
N TYR A 12 2.19 5.94 4.08
CA TYR A 12 2.23 4.51 4.34
C TYR A 12 3.58 4.11 4.95
N LEU A 13 4.69 4.55 4.33
CA LEU A 13 6.04 4.34 4.84
C LEU A 13 6.22 4.91 6.25
N GLU A 14 5.79 6.14 6.51
CA GLU A 14 5.89 6.73 7.85
C GLU A 14 5.03 6.02 8.90
N LYS A 15 3.94 5.37 8.48
CA LYS A 15 2.99 4.70 9.39
C LYS A 15 3.42 3.29 9.75
N PHE A 16 3.92 2.54 8.77
CA PHE A 16 4.25 1.12 8.90
C PHE A 16 5.77 0.87 8.94
N ASP A 17 6.58 1.92 8.75
CA ASP A 17 8.04 1.85 8.58
C ASP A 17 8.45 0.91 7.42
N ASP A 18 7.53 0.65 6.49
CA ASP A 18 7.70 -0.33 5.41
C ASP A 18 7.15 0.21 4.07
N TYR A 19 7.76 -0.23 2.97
CA TYR A 19 7.36 0.22 1.65
C TYR A 19 6.16 -0.55 1.14
N PHE A 20 5.20 0.17 0.56
CA PHE A 20 4.08 -0.48 -0.12
C PHE A 20 4.60 -1.41 -1.24
N PRO A 21 4.17 -2.67 -1.28
CA PRO A 21 4.71 -3.64 -2.22
C PRO A 21 4.38 -3.26 -3.67
N ASN A 22 5.40 -3.27 -4.52
CA ASN A 22 5.28 -2.89 -5.93
C ASN A 22 5.01 -4.14 -6.78
N ILE A 23 3.76 -4.60 -6.75
CA ILE A 23 3.34 -5.86 -7.40
C ILE A 23 2.69 -5.66 -8.78
N GLY A 24 3.00 -4.56 -9.47
CA GLY A 24 2.48 -4.33 -10.83
C GLY A 24 0.98 -4.06 -10.91
N ILE A 25 0.36 -3.53 -9.85
CA ILE A 25 -1.05 -3.13 -9.86
C ILE A 25 -1.27 -1.74 -10.45
N SER A 26 -2.51 -1.47 -10.86
CA SER A 26 -2.94 -0.14 -11.30
C SER A 26 -2.79 0.90 -10.19
N LYS A 27 -2.41 2.13 -10.55
CA LYS A 27 -2.28 3.27 -9.62
C LYS A 27 -3.55 3.55 -8.79
N GLU A 28 -4.71 3.36 -9.40
CA GLU A 28 -6.01 3.58 -8.72
C GLU A 28 -6.23 2.53 -7.63
N TYR A 29 -5.97 1.27 -7.94
CA TYR A 29 -6.08 0.17 -6.98
C TYR A 29 -5.07 0.32 -5.85
N GLU A 30 -3.83 0.71 -6.17
CA GLU A 30 -2.82 1.03 -5.17
C GLU A 30 -3.28 2.12 -4.19
N LYS A 31 -3.88 3.19 -4.73
CA LYS A 31 -4.44 4.28 -3.92
C LYS A 31 -5.50 3.77 -2.95
N GLU A 32 -6.42 2.93 -3.41
CA GLU A 32 -7.48 2.36 -2.57
C GLU A 32 -6.91 1.49 -1.45
N ILE A 33 -5.93 0.64 -1.74
CA ILE A 33 -5.29 -0.21 -0.74
C ILE A 33 -4.59 0.65 0.31
N ILE A 34 -3.73 1.59 -0.11
CA ILE A 34 -2.98 2.44 0.83
C ILE A 34 -3.93 3.21 1.75
N VAL A 35 -5.03 3.77 1.21
CA VAL A 35 -6.03 4.48 2.01
C VAL A 35 -6.68 3.53 3.02
N ASN A 36 -7.01 2.30 2.63
CA ASN A 36 -7.62 1.33 3.53
C ASN A 36 -6.65 0.87 4.62
N CYS A 37 -5.38 0.64 4.28
CA CYS A 37 -4.31 0.34 5.22
C CYS A 37 -4.16 1.45 6.27
N LEU A 38 -4.02 2.70 5.81
CA LEU A 38 -3.90 3.87 6.68
C LEU A 38 -5.14 4.05 7.59
N SER A 39 -6.34 3.78 7.06
CA SER A 39 -7.59 3.90 7.84
C SER A 39 -7.75 2.79 8.88
N LYS A 40 -7.30 1.57 8.58
CA LYS A 40 -7.41 0.43 9.50
C LYS A 40 -6.19 0.30 10.42
N GLY A 41 -5.11 1.02 10.13
CA GLY A 41 -3.85 0.92 10.84
C GLY A 41 -3.20 -0.46 10.69
N LYS A 42 -3.45 -1.12 9.57
CA LYS A 42 -2.92 -2.45 9.22
C LYS A 42 -2.24 -2.38 7.88
N ASP A 43 -1.12 -3.09 7.72
CA ASP A 43 -0.42 -3.13 6.45
C ASP A 43 -1.19 -3.97 5.41
N ALA A 44 -0.75 -3.93 4.16
CA ALA A 44 -1.46 -4.58 3.07
C ALA A 44 -1.43 -6.13 3.14
N TYR A 45 -0.42 -6.72 3.77
CA TYR A 45 -0.38 -8.16 4.05
C TYR A 45 -1.33 -8.51 5.22
N GLU A 46 -1.35 -7.70 6.27
CA GLU A 46 -2.29 -7.87 7.39
C GLU A 46 -3.76 -7.76 6.98
N LEU A 47 -4.05 -6.98 5.93
CA LEU A 47 -5.38 -6.87 5.33
C LEU A 47 -5.68 -7.96 4.30
N GLY A 48 -4.71 -8.81 3.96
CA GLY A 48 -4.86 -9.90 3.00
C GLY A 48 -4.94 -9.43 1.54
N TYR A 49 -4.46 -8.22 1.23
CA TYR A 49 -4.35 -7.76 -0.15
C TYR A 49 -3.23 -8.46 -0.90
N PHE A 50 -2.16 -8.77 -0.18
CA PHE A 50 -1.01 -9.47 -0.71
C PHE A 50 -0.71 -10.67 0.18
N ASN A 51 -0.37 -11.79 -0.45
CA ASN A 51 0.16 -12.95 0.24
C ASN A 51 1.61 -13.11 -0.22
N LEU A 52 2.52 -13.33 0.74
CA LEU A 52 3.91 -13.68 0.44
C LEU A 52 4.04 -15.03 -0.29
N GLU A 53 2.96 -15.84 -0.32
CA GLU A 53 2.91 -17.13 -1.00
C GLU A 53 2.68 -17.05 -2.52
N ASP A 54 2.45 -15.85 -3.09
CA ASP A 54 2.36 -15.64 -4.55
C ASP A 54 3.75 -15.43 -5.20
N ASP A 55 4.84 -15.77 -4.49
CA ASP A 55 6.21 -15.88 -5.01
C ASP A 55 6.49 -17.35 -5.41
N TYR A 56 5.82 -17.85 -6.47
CA TYR A 56 6.09 -19.15 -7.09
C TYR A 56 6.01 -19.13 -8.62
#